data_AF-A0A418SLE8-F1
#
_entry.id   AF-A0A418SLE8-F1
#
_cell.length_a   1.000
_cell.length_b   1.000
_cell.length_c   1.000
_cell.angle_alpha   90.00
_cell.angle_beta   90.00
_cell.angle_gamma   90.00
#
_symmetry.space_group_name_H-M   'P 1'
#
loop_
_entity.id
_entity.type
_entity.pdbx_description
1 polymer ?
#
loop_
_entity_poly.entity_id
_entity_poly.type
_entity_poly.pdbx_seq_one_letter_code
_entity_poly.pdbx_strand_id
1 'polypeptide(L)' 'MATLTKNNLFKAYDSKPETAMEKTTRVVKKMVEEDAEKRNAKTSRLRKARLEREASTAPKTTTKGARKPR' A
#
# COMPACT_ATOMS: atom_id res chain seq x y z
N MET A 1 6.00 -19.53 43.14
CA MET A 1 6.47 -20.60 42.22
C MET A 1 5.27 -21.46 41.87
N ALA A 2 4.85 -21.50 40.61
CA ALA A 2 3.70 -22.32 40.22
C ALA A 2 4.06 -23.82 40.33
N THR A 3 3.21 -24.61 40.97
CA THR A 3 3.37 -26.06 41.07
C THR A 3 3.10 -26.70 39.70
N LEU A 4 4.12 -27.34 39.11
CA LEU A 4 3.99 -28.02 37.83
C LEU A 4 3.34 -29.40 38.03
N THR A 5 2.22 -29.65 37.37
CA THR A 5 1.54 -30.94 37.32
C THR A 5 1.69 -31.55 35.93
N LYS A 6 1.45 -32.86 35.77
CA LYS A 6 1.55 -33.57 34.47
C LYS A 6 0.72 -32.88 33.36
N ASN A 7 -0.37 -32.23 33.74
CA ASN A 7 -1.29 -31.54 32.83
C ASN A 7 -0.84 -30.12 32.45
N ASN A 8 0.11 -29.53 33.18
CA ASN A 8 0.61 -28.16 32.98
C ASN A 8 2.12 -28.11 32.70
N LEU A 9 2.73 -29.27 32.44
CA LEU A 9 4.16 -29.37 32.19
C LEU A 9 4.54 -28.82 30.80
N PHE A 10 3.62 -28.96 29.84
CA PHE A 10 3.77 -28.43 28.50
C PHE A 10 2.76 -27.32 28.24
N LYS A 11 3.22 -26.26 27.57
CA LYS A 11 2.34 -25.20 27.11
C LYS A 11 1.50 -25.75 25.95
N ALA A 12 0.20 -25.90 26.18
CA ALA A 12 -0.73 -26.15 25.09
C ALA A 12 -0.81 -24.89 24.22
N TYR A 13 -0.60 -25.04 22.92
CA TYR A 13 -0.83 -23.99 21.94
C TYR A 13 -1.89 -24.48 20.96
N ASP A 14 -2.98 -23.72 20.80
CA ASP A 14 -4.05 -24.05 19.84
C ASP A 14 -3.57 -23.95 18.38
N SER A 15 -2.55 -23.13 18.13
CA SER A 15 -1.88 -22.96 16.84
C SER A 15 -0.37 -22.81 17.03
N LYS A 16 0.42 -23.15 16.01
CA LYS A 16 1.88 -22.96 16.05
C LYS A 16 2.21 -21.50 16.39
N PRO A 17 2.94 -21.23 17.49
CA PRO A 17 3.26 -19.86 17.87
C PRO A 17 4.20 -19.24 16.83
N GLU A 18 3.93 -17.98 16.45
CA GLU A 18 4.80 -17.26 15.52
C GLU A 18 6.23 -17.20 16.07
N THR A 19 7.18 -17.58 15.22
CA THR A 19 8.61 -17.40 15.46
C THR A 19 8.97 -15.91 15.50
N ALA A 20 10.11 -15.56 16.10
CA ALA A 20 10.57 -14.17 16.10
C ALA A 20 10.72 -13.60 14.69
N MET A 21 11.13 -14.42 13.72
CA MET A 21 11.27 -14.04 12.32
C MET A 21 9.93 -13.77 11.63
N GLU A 22 8.90 -14.56 11.92
CA GLU A 22 7.55 -14.32 11.38
C GLU A 22 6.98 -13.01 11.92
N LYS A 23 7.23 -12.71 13.20
CA LYS A 23 6.80 -11.44 13.81
C LYS A 23 7.44 -10.24 13.14
N THR A 24 8.75 -10.26 12.89
CA THR A 24 9.44 -9.16 12.21
C THR A 24 8.97 -9.03 10.76
N THR A 25 8.80 -10.15 10.05
CA THR A 25 8.27 -10.17 8.68
C THR A 25 6.87 -9.55 8.62
N ARG A 26 5.99 -9.87 9.57
CA ARG A 26 4.65 -9.30 9.68
C ARG A 26 4.68 -7.78 9.89
N VAL A 27 5.57 -7.28 10.74
CA VAL A 27 5.72 -5.84 10.99
C VAL A 27 6.22 -5.12 9.74
N VAL A 28 7.29 -5.63 9.12
CA VAL A 28 7.85 -5.03 7.90
C VAL A 28 6.82 -5.01 6.77
N LYS A 29 6.08 -6.11 6.58
CA LYS A 29 5.03 -6.18 5.56
C LYS A 29 3.96 -5.11 5.77
N LYS A 30 3.48 -4.93 7.01
CA LYS A 30 2.51 -3.89 7.34
C LYS A 30 3.01 -2.48 7.03
N MET A 31 4.27 -2.18 7.39
CA MET A 31 4.87 -0.88 7.09
C MET A 31 4.88 -0.58 5.58
N VAL A 32 5.25 -1.59 4.77
CA VAL A 32 5.29 -1.45 3.30
C VAL A 32 3.88 -1.27 2.71
N GLU A 33 2.91 -2.02 3.21
CA GLU A 33 1.50 -1.92 2.78
C GLU A 33 0.93 -0.53 3.09
N GLU A 34 1.11 -0.03 4.32
CA GLU A 34 0.66 1.31 4.72
C GLU A 34 1.25 2.42 3.84
N ASP A 35 2.54 2.32 3.50
CA ASP A 35 3.18 3.30 2.62
C ASP A 35 2.74 3.17 1.16
N ALA A 36 2.44 1.95 0.70
CA ALA A 36 1.85 1.73 -0.61
C ALA A 36 0.44 2.33 -0.70
N GLU A 37 -0.39 2.16 0.34
CA GLU A 37 -1.73 2.74 0.44
C GLU A 37 -1.70 4.27 0.36
N LYS A 38 -0.81 4.92 1.13
CA LYS A 38 -0.62 6.38 1.07
C LYS A 38 -0.26 6.86 -0.34
N ARG A 39 0.65 6.15 -1.03
CA ARG A 39 1.05 6.47 -2.42
C ARG A 39 -0.11 6.28 -3.40
N ASN A 40 -0.87 5.21 -3.25
CA ASN A 40 -2.02 4.90 -4.10
C ASN A 40 -3.14 5.94 -3.91
N ALA A 41 -3.43 6.32 -2.67
CA ALA A 41 -4.39 7.38 -2.36
C ALA A 41 -3.99 8.73 -2.99
N LYS A 42 -2.72 9.13 -2.84
CA LYS A 42 -2.19 10.36 -3.46
C LYS A 42 -2.32 10.33 -4.98
N THR A 43 -1.91 9.23 -5.61
CA THR A 43 -1.97 9.06 -7.07
C THR A 43 -3.42 9.12 -7.56
N SER A 44 -4.34 8.44 -6.86
CA SER A 44 -5.76 8.45 -7.19
C SER A 44 -6.36 9.85 -7.09
N ARG A 45 -6.01 10.61 -6.04
CA ARG A 45 -6.43 12.01 -5.90
C ARG A 45 -5.92 12.90 -7.04
N LEU A 46 -4.64 12.81 -7.37
CA LEU A 46 -4.04 13.60 -8.46
C LEU A 46 -4.64 13.24 -9.82
N ARG A 47 -4.94 11.96 -10.06
CA ARG A 47 -5.58 11.50 -11.29
C ARG A 47 -6.99 12.06 -11.42
N LYS A 48 -7.78 12.05 -10.35
CA LYS A 48 -9.12 12.67 -10.32
C LYS A 48 -9.05 14.17 -10.64
N ALA A 49 -8.18 14.90 -9.95
CA ALA A 49 -7.98 16.33 -10.18
C ALA A 49 -7.54 16.65 -11.62
N ARG A 50 -6.71 15.79 -12.22
CA ARG A 50 -6.31 15.92 -13.63
C ARG A 50 -7.49 15.73 -14.57
N LEU A 51 -8.32 14.72 -14.35
CA LEU A 51 -9.51 14.45 -15.16
C LEU A 51 -10.54 15.59 -15.06
N GLU A 52 -10.76 16.13 -13.86
CA GLU A 52 -11.64 17.29 -13.64
C GLU A 52 -11.11 18.53 -14.38
N ARG A 53 -9.80 18.76 -14.35
CA ARG A 53 -9.16 19.84 -15.10
C ARG A 53 -9.31 19.64 -16.61
N GLU A 54 -9.06 18.43 -17.10
CA GLU A 54 -9.20 18.09 -18.53
C GLU A 54 -10.65 18.24 -19.00
N ALA A 55 -11.63 17.88 -18.18
CA ALA A 55 -13.05 18.10 -18.46
C ALA A 55 -13.44 19.59 -18.45
N SER A 56 -12.81 20.40 -17.58
CA SER A 56 -13.08 21.84 -17.45
C SER A 56 -12.37 22.68 -18.52
N THR A 57 -11.25 22.20 -19.06
CA THR A 57 -10.56 22.86 -20.17
C THR A 57 -11.09 22.32 -21.50
N ALA A 58 -11.82 23.15 -22.25
CA ALA A 58 -12.15 22.85 -23.64
C ALA A 58 -10.87 22.46 -24.41
N PRO A 59 -10.93 21.46 -25.32
CA PRO A 59 -9.76 21.07 -26.09
C PRO A 59 -9.26 22.30 -26.84
N LYS A 60 -8.09 22.81 -26.44
CA LYS A 60 -7.38 23.81 -27.24
C LYS A 60 -7.03 23.11 -28.53
N THR A 61 -7.79 23.40 -29.59
CA THR A 61 -7.42 23.09 -30.96
C THR A 61 -6.07 23.76 -31.19
N THR A 62 -5.00 23.01 -31.00
CA THR A 62 -3.68 23.48 -31.42
C THR A 62 -3.73 23.46 -32.93
N THR A 63 -3.98 24.63 -33.52
CA THR A 63 -3.73 24.89 -34.93
C THR A 63 -2.28 24.50 -35.16
N LYS A 64 -2.05 23.30 -35.71
CA LYS A 64 -0.73 22.85 -36.14
C LYS A 64 -0.21 23.89 -37.12
N GLY A 65 0.68 24.77 -36.66
CA GLY A 65 1.37 25.72 -37.52
C GLY A 65 2.03 24.96 -38.66
N ALA A 66 1.64 25.28 -39.89
CA ALA A 66 2.18 24.65 -41.09
C ALA A 66 3.72 24.80 -41.09
N ARG A 67 4.42 23.67 -41.24
CA ARG A 67 5.89 23.65 -41.38
C ARG A 67 6.23 24.25 -42.74
N LYS A 68 7.04 25.33 -42.78
CA LYS A 68 7.58 25.87 -44.03
C LYS A 68 8.58 24.87 -44.64
N PRO A 69 8.51 24.58 -45.95
CA PRO A 69 9.52 23.79 -46.64
C PRO A 69 10.83 24.58 -46.74
N ARG A 70 11.94 23.82 -46.74
CA ARG A 70 13.34 24.30 -46.75
C ARG A 70 13.77 24.72 -48.14
#